data_AF-A0A1G2Z3L8-F1
#
_entry.id   AF-A0A1G2Z3L8-F1
#
_cell.length_a   1.000
_cell.length_b   1.000
_cell.length_c   1.000
_cell.angle_alpha   90.00
_cell.angle_beta   90.00
_cell.angle_gamma   90.00
#
_symmetry.space_group_name_H-M   'P 1'
#
loop_
_entity.id
_entity.type
_entity.pdbx_description
1 polymer ?
#
loop_
_entity_poly.entity_id
_entity_poly.type
_entity_poly.pdbx_seq_one_letter_code
_entity_poly.pdbx_strand_id
1 'polypeptide(L)'
;MNIYLDLTRKFNSSGIRAILAGGQAVVLHRLAIMSKDGDWILREDPQTMQYVLSVLGRYGARYRFGAPLDVRWMAGGWSAHLEFQWQELRVRTDFVTRLAKYLEAAKPWAAAWPELSRQMEGLVLPEAHRLMVQRAEGLLPFTVPGGWP
;
A
#
# COMPACT_ATOMS: atom_id res chain seq x y z
N MET A 1 3.19 -9.02 21.16
CA MET A 1 3.03 -7.65 20.59
C MET A 1 3.35 -7.72 19.11
N ASN A 2 2.46 -7.25 18.22
CA ASN A 2 2.72 -7.29 16.76
C ASN A 2 3.59 -6.09 16.34
N ILE A 3 4.82 -6.35 15.91
CA ILE A 3 5.80 -5.32 15.52
C ILE A 3 5.31 -4.42 14.38
N TYR A 4 4.55 -4.94 13.41
CA TYR A 4 4.01 -4.15 12.31
C TYR A 4 2.98 -3.11 12.79
N LEU A 5 2.18 -3.46 13.81
CA LEU A 5 1.26 -2.52 14.43
C LEU A 5 1.99 -1.49 15.31
N ASP A 6 3.04 -1.92 16.02
CA ASP A 6 3.87 -1.00 16.81
C ASP A 6 4.60 0.01 15.92
N LEU A 7 5.19 -0.44 14.81
CA LEU A 7 5.79 0.42 13.79
C LEU A 7 4.76 1.40 13.21
N THR A 8 3.55 0.92 12.89
CA THR A 8 2.48 1.79 12.38
C THR A 8 2.13 2.91 13.38
N ARG A 9 2.06 2.59 14.68
CA ARG A 9 1.85 3.61 15.73
C ARG A 9 3.02 4.57 15.82
N LYS A 10 4.26 4.09 15.74
CA LYS A 10 5.47 4.93 15.79
C LYS A 10 5.55 5.87 14.60
N PHE A 11 5.34 5.37 13.38
CA PHE A 11 5.30 6.19 12.16
C PHE A 11 4.26 7.31 12.25
N ASN A 12 3.15 7.08 12.97
CA ASN A 12 2.06 8.02 13.09
C ASN A 12 2.03 8.83 14.40
N SER A 13 3.04 8.71 15.26
CA SER A 13 2.99 9.24 16.64
C SER A 13 2.83 10.77 16.75
N SER A 14 3.17 11.51 15.69
CA SER A 14 3.03 12.97 15.61
C SER A 14 2.21 13.43 14.40
N GLY A 15 1.37 12.55 13.85
CA GLY A 15 0.53 12.84 12.68
C GLY A 15 0.48 11.67 11.69
N ILE A 16 -0.53 11.66 10.82
CA ILE A 16 -0.77 10.56 9.87
C ILE A 16 0.23 10.63 8.71
N ARG A 17 1.15 9.67 8.69
CA ARG A 17 2.24 9.51 7.71
C ARG A 17 2.20 8.19 6.98
N ALA A 18 1.74 7.12 7.62
CA ALA A 18 1.81 5.77 7.10
C ALA A 18 0.49 5.02 7.30
N ILE A 19 -0.01 4.37 6.25
CA ILE A 19 -1.14 3.45 6.30
C ILE A 19 -0.59 2.05 6.10
N LEU A 20 -0.86 1.14 7.04
CA LEU A 20 -0.51 -0.28 6.90
C LEU A 20 -1.35 -0.88 5.76
N ALA A 21 -0.70 -1.60 4.86
CA ALA A 21 -1.27 -2.19 3.66
C ALA A 21 -0.94 -3.68 3.55
N GLY A 22 -1.28 -4.28 2.41
CA GLY A 22 -0.92 -5.65 2.06
C GLY A 22 -1.42 -6.69 3.06
N GLY A 23 -0.66 -7.78 3.19
CA GLY A 23 -1.07 -8.92 4.03
C GLY A 23 -1.20 -8.56 5.51
N GLN A 24 -0.38 -7.64 6.04
CA GLN A 24 -0.48 -7.22 7.44
C GLN A 24 -1.74 -6.41 7.73
N ALA A 25 -2.26 -5.64 6.76
CA ALA A 25 -3.56 -5.00 6.90
C ALA A 25 -4.70 -6.05 6.98
N VAL A 26 -4.63 -7.11 6.16
CA VAL A 26 -5.60 -8.22 6.20
C VAL A 26 -5.57 -8.94 7.56
N VAL A 27 -4.37 -9.17 8.11
CA VAL A 27 -4.19 -9.73 9.46
C VAL A 27 -4.77 -8.81 10.54
N LEU A 28 -4.55 -7.50 10.44
CA LEU A 28 -5.15 -6.52 11.35
C LEU A 28 -6.68 -6.61 11.38
N HIS A 29 -7.31 -6.79 10.21
CA HIS A 29 -8.77 -6.95 10.09
C HIS A 29 -9.26 -8.37 10.41
N ARG A 30 -8.39 -9.26 10.90
CA ARG A 30 -8.69 -10.66 11.28
C ARG A 30 -9.27 -11.49 10.13
N LEU A 31 -8.99 -11.09 8.90
CA LEU A 31 -9.35 -11.83 7.70
C LEU A 31 -8.30 -12.91 7.38
N ALA A 32 -7.10 -12.80 7.94
CA ALA A 32 -6.05 -13.80 7.87
C ALA A 32 -5.31 -13.92 9.22
N ILE A 33 -4.67 -15.07 9.45
CA ILE A 33 -3.95 -15.35 10.70
C ILE A 33 -2.52 -14.75 10.67
N MET A 34 -1.84 -14.76 9.51
CA MET A 34 -0.45 -14.33 9.41
C MET A 34 -0.08 -13.72 8.05
N SER A 35 0.94 -12.87 8.07
CA SER A 35 1.67 -12.34 6.91
C SER A 35 3.14 -12.18 7.27
N LYS A 36 4.03 -12.22 6.26
CA LYS A 36 5.48 -12.16 6.45
C LYS A 36 6.05 -10.74 6.38
N ASP A 37 5.41 -9.87 5.61
CA ASP A 37 5.96 -8.57 5.23
C ASP A 37 5.03 -7.45 5.66
N GLY A 38 5.62 -6.35 6.13
CA GLY A 38 4.89 -5.13 6.42
C GLY A 38 4.95 -4.21 5.22
N ASP A 39 3.80 -3.95 4.63
CA ASP A 39 3.66 -2.99 3.54
C ASP A 39 3.06 -1.69 4.11
N TRP A 40 3.63 -0.55 3.76
CA TRP A 40 3.07 0.75 4.12
C TRP A 40 2.95 1.66 2.91
N ILE A 41 1.83 2.37 2.88
CA ILE A 41 1.61 3.50 2.00
C ILE A 41 1.95 4.76 2.80
N LEU A 42 2.96 5.50 2.35
CA LEU A 42 3.43 6.72 3.00
C LEU A 42 2.87 7.98 2.35
N ARG A 43 2.75 9.04 3.13
CA ARG A 43 2.59 10.41 2.62
C ARG A 43 3.85 10.80 1.83
N GLU A 44 3.65 11.30 0.61
CA GLU A 44 4.74 11.65 -0.31
C GLU A 44 5.36 13.01 0.02
N ASP A 45 6.17 13.08 1.07
CA ASP A 45 6.90 14.30 1.42
C ASP A 45 8.26 13.99 2.10
N PRO A 46 9.25 14.90 2.02
CA PRO A 46 10.57 14.68 2.60
C PRO A 46 10.56 14.41 4.12
N GLN A 47 9.68 15.10 4.86
CA GLN A 47 9.61 14.99 6.31
C GLN A 47 9.12 13.60 6.73
N THR A 48 8.14 13.03 6.01
CA THR A 48 7.66 11.67 6.21
C THR A 48 8.77 10.65 5.98
N MET A 49 9.52 10.75 4.88
CA MET A 49 10.61 9.79 4.58
C MET A 49 11.71 9.82 5.65
N GLN A 50 12.16 11.03 6.02
CA GLN A 50 13.17 11.21 7.06
C GLN A 50 12.70 10.68 8.41
N TYR A 51 11.43 10.93 8.76
CA TYR A 51 10.86 10.45 10.01
C TYR A 51 10.79 8.92 10.07
N VAL A 52 10.27 8.28 9.01
CA VAL A 52 10.22 6.81 8.91
C VAL A 52 11.62 6.21 8.98
N LEU A 53 12.60 6.77 8.26
CA LEU A 53 14.01 6.37 8.36
C LEU A 53 14.56 6.52 9.78
N SER A 54 14.22 7.60 10.49
CA SER A 54 14.67 7.80 11.87
C SER A 54 14.11 6.73 12.83
N VAL A 55 12.87 6.29 12.61
CA VAL A 55 12.25 5.21 13.39
C VAL A 55 12.94 3.90 13.08
N LEU A 56 13.09 3.55 11.80
CA LEU A 56 13.75 2.31 11.36
C LEU A 56 15.24 2.25 11.77
N GLY A 57 15.93 3.39 11.76
CA GLY A 57 17.31 3.53 12.20
C GLY A 57 17.52 3.12 13.66
N ARG A 58 16.53 3.37 14.54
CA ARG A 58 16.58 2.91 15.95
C ARG A 58 16.51 1.39 16.08
N TYR A 59 16.02 0.69 15.06
CA TYR A 59 16.03 -0.78 14.99
C TYR A 59 17.26 -1.32 14.22
N GLY A 60 18.17 -0.45 13.78
CA GLY A 60 19.35 -0.88 13.00
C GLY A 60 19.00 -1.38 11.60
N ALA A 61 17.95 -0.84 10.98
CA ALA A 61 17.49 -1.28 9.67
C ALA A 61 18.52 -1.07 8.55
N ARG A 62 18.50 -1.99 7.59
CA ARG A 62 19.34 -1.99 6.38
C ARG A 62 18.47 -2.09 5.14
N TYR A 63 18.94 -1.54 4.04
CA TYR A 63 18.26 -1.66 2.75
C TYR A 63 18.34 -3.08 2.21
N ARG A 64 17.26 -3.52 1.60
CA ARG A 64 17.22 -4.64 0.64
C ARG A 64 17.24 -4.07 -0.79
N PHE A 65 17.26 -4.94 -1.79
CA PHE A 65 17.13 -4.53 -3.19
C PHE A 65 15.86 -3.68 -3.40
N GLY A 66 16.03 -2.47 -3.93
CA GLY A 66 14.97 -1.47 -4.04
C GLY A 66 15.53 -0.07 -4.26
N ALA A 67 14.65 0.93 -4.36
CA ALA A 67 15.06 2.33 -4.37
C ALA A 67 15.31 2.85 -2.94
N PRO A 68 16.09 3.93 -2.78
CA PRO A 68 16.18 4.65 -1.51
C PRO A 68 14.81 5.16 -1.04
N LEU A 69 14.58 5.18 0.27
CA LEU A 69 13.41 5.82 0.86
C LEU A 69 13.59 7.34 0.87
N ASP A 70 13.46 7.94 -0.31
CA ASP A 70 13.63 9.37 -0.58
C ASP A 70 12.53 9.82 -1.56
N VAL A 71 12.02 11.05 -1.35
CA VAL A 71 10.87 11.58 -2.10
C VAL A 71 11.10 11.55 -3.61
N ARG A 72 12.34 11.70 -4.11
CA ARG A 72 12.65 11.71 -5.55
C ARG A 72 12.29 10.37 -6.20
N TRP A 73 12.60 9.25 -5.53
CA TRP A 73 12.26 7.92 -6.03
C TRP A 73 10.80 7.57 -5.78
N MET A 74 10.25 7.95 -4.62
CA MET A 74 8.84 7.71 -4.31
C MET A 74 7.90 8.45 -5.28
N ALA A 75 8.21 9.72 -5.60
CA ALA A 75 7.52 10.50 -6.61
C ALA A 75 7.62 9.85 -8.00
N GLY A 76 8.71 9.13 -8.27
CA GLY A 76 8.94 8.26 -9.43
C GLY A 76 8.27 6.87 -9.35
N GLY A 77 7.64 6.54 -8.23
CA GLY A 77 6.81 5.33 -8.03
C GLY A 77 7.57 4.08 -7.71
N TRP A 78 8.84 4.23 -7.41
CA TRP A 78 9.65 3.14 -6.90
C TRP A 78 9.19 2.76 -5.50
N SER A 79 9.45 1.51 -5.13
CA SER A 79 9.32 1.02 -3.76
C SER A 79 10.66 1.03 -3.05
N ALA A 80 10.62 1.28 -1.74
CA ALA A 80 11.78 1.15 -0.87
C ALA A 80 11.60 -0.02 0.08
N HIS A 81 12.67 -0.83 0.21
CA HIS A 81 12.64 -2.09 0.94
C HIS A 81 13.73 -2.08 2.01
N LEU A 82 13.35 -2.26 3.26
CA LEU A 82 14.28 -2.33 4.39
C LEU A 82 14.00 -3.58 5.24
N GLU A 83 14.98 -3.95 6.05
CA GLU A 83 14.84 -5.02 7.02
C GLU A 83 15.68 -4.80 8.27
N PHE A 84 15.27 -5.43 9.37
CA PHE A 84 16.03 -5.49 10.61
C PHE A 84 15.70 -6.75 11.40
N GLN A 85 16.50 -7.03 12.42
CA GLN A 85 16.23 -8.10 13.38
C GLN A 85 15.49 -7.52 14.60
N TRP A 86 14.43 -8.19 15.01
CA TRP A 86 13.69 -7.85 16.22
C TRP A 86 13.32 -9.12 16.97
N GLN A 87 13.97 -9.33 18.12
CA GLN A 87 13.94 -10.62 18.82
C GLN A 87 14.42 -11.73 17.86
N GLU A 88 13.65 -12.79 17.68
CA GLU A 88 13.95 -13.89 16.75
C GLU A 88 13.39 -13.65 15.34
N LEU A 89 12.75 -12.51 15.09
CA LEU A 89 12.07 -12.21 13.83
C LEU A 89 12.93 -11.31 12.93
N ARG A 90 13.09 -11.75 11.67
CA ARG A 90 13.53 -10.89 10.57
C ARG A 90 12.32 -10.07 10.09
N VAL A 91 12.29 -8.79 10.43
CA VAL A 91 11.22 -7.87 10.04
C VAL A 91 11.55 -7.26 8.69
N ARG A 92 10.65 -7.40 7.72
CA ARG A 92 10.76 -6.81 6.38
C ARG A 92 9.72 -5.70 6.23
N THR A 93 10.15 -4.55 5.72
CA THR A 93 9.33 -3.35 5.59
C THR A 93 9.40 -2.80 4.17
N ASP A 94 8.24 -2.64 3.54
CA ASP A 94 8.11 -2.25 2.14
C ASP A 94 7.25 -0.97 2.05
N PHE A 95 7.74 0.03 1.33
CA PHE A 95 7.15 1.38 1.30
C PHE A 95 6.84 1.84 -0.11
N VAL A 96 5.66 2.43 -0.29
CA VAL A 96 5.20 3.11 -1.51
C VAL A 96 4.44 4.39 -1.15
N THR A 97 4.24 5.32 -2.10
CA THR A 97 3.51 6.58 -1.83
C THR A 97 2.28 6.82 -2.72
N ARG A 98 2.18 6.10 -3.82
CA ARG A 98 1.33 6.49 -4.96
C ARG A 98 -0.16 6.19 -4.85
N LEU A 99 -0.65 5.77 -3.68
CA LEU A 99 -2.08 5.53 -3.47
C LEU A 99 -2.93 6.72 -3.91
N ALA A 100 -2.48 7.96 -3.70
CA ALA A 100 -3.22 9.15 -4.12
C ALA A 100 -3.49 9.17 -5.64
N LYS A 101 -2.51 8.90 -6.50
CA LYS A 101 -2.70 8.93 -7.95
C LYS A 101 -3.64 7.83 -8.43
N TYR A 102 -3.50 6.63 -7.88
CA TYR A 102 -4.39 5.52 -8.20
C TYR A 102 -5.81 5.74 -7.65
N LEU A 103 -5.95 6.35 -6.46
CA LEU A 103 -7.25 6.73 -5.91
C LEU A 103 -7.95 7.77 -6.78
N GLU A 104 -7.24 8.81 -7.21
CA GLU A 104 -7.78 9.81 -8.13
C GLU A 104 -8.22 9.19 -9.45
N ALA A 105 -7.36 8.35 -10.05
CA ALA A 105 -7.68 7.61 -11.28
C ALA A 105 -8.87 6.64 -11.11
N ALA A 106 -9.04 6.07 -9.91
CA ALA A 106 -10.11 5.13 -9.60
C ALA A 106 -11.42 5.81 -9.18
N LYS A 107 -11.50 7.14 -9.03
CA LYS A 107 -12.74 7.83 -8.63
C LYS A 107 -13.95 7.48 -9.50
N PRO A 108 -13.87 7.49 -10.85
CA PRO A 108 -15.02 7.14 -11.69
C PRO A 108 -15.46 5.68 -11.48
N TRP A 109 -14.50 4.78 -11.30
CA TRP A 109 -14.76 3.37 -11.01
C TRP A 109 -15.41 3.15 -9.65
N ALA A 110 -14.88 3.79 -8.61
CA ALA A 110 -15.42 3.73 -7.25
C ALA A 110 -16.87 4.22 -7.20
N ALA A 111 -17.21 5.27 -7.96
CA ALA A 111 -18.58 5.77 -8.07
C ALA A 111 -19.52 4.78 -8.78
N ALA A 112 -19.02 4.02 -9.78
CA ALA A 112 -19.81 3.03 -10.51
C ALA A 112 -19.97 1.69 -9.76
N TRP A 113 -19.12 1.42 -8.77
CA TRP A 113 -19.05 0.12 -8.08
C TRP A 113 -20.36 -0.35 -7.43
N PRO A 114 -21.11 0.48 -6.67
CA PRO A 114 -22.32 0.00 -6.00
C PRO A 114 -23.40 -0.52 -6.96
N GLU A 115 -23.56 0.13 -8.12
CA GLU A 115 -24.52 -0.30 -9.14
C GLU A 115 -24.05 -1.56 -9.85
N LEU A 116 -22.79 -1.58 -10.30
CA LEU A 116 -22.20 -2.74 -10.96
C LEU A 116 -22.24 -4.00 -10.06
N SER A 117 -21.95 -3.84 -8.77
CA SER A 117 -22.00 -4.94 -7.79
C SER A 117 -23.38 -5.57 -7.69
N ARG A 118 -24.46 -4.77 -7.76
CA ARG A 118 -25.84 -5.28 -7.76
C ARG A 118 -26.19 -5.99 -9.06
N GLN A 119 -25.74 -5.47 -10.20
CA GLN A 119 -25.97 -6.09 -11.51
C GLN A 119 -25.26 -7.45 -11.65
N MET A 120 -24.12 -7.64 -10.97
CA MET A 120 -23.41 -8.91 -10.96
C MET A 120 -24.00 -9.93 -9.98
N GLU A 121 -24.91 -9.52 -9.10
CA GLU A 121 -25.52 -10.41 -8.11
C GLU A 121 -26.37 -11.48 -8.82
N GLY A 122 -26.09 -12.76 -8.53
CA GLY A 122 -26.77 -13.90 -9.16
C GLY A 122 -26.22 -14.33 -10.53
N LEU A 123 -25.24 -13.62 -11.10
CA LEU A 123 -24.56 -14.05 -12.33
C LEU A 123 -23.54 -15.15 -12.03
N VAL A 124 -23.32 -16.04 -13.01
CA VAL A 124 -22.15 -16.94 -12.96
C VAL A 124 -20.87 -16.15 -13.23
N LEU A 125 -19.76 -16.61 -12.66
CA LEU A 125 -18.48 -15.88 -12.70
C LEU A 125 -18.04 -15.43 -14.11
N PRO A 126 -18.16 -16.23 -15.20
CA PRO A 126 -17.79 -15.77 -16.54
C PRO A 126 -18.63 -14.60 -17.06
N GLU A 127 -19.89 -14.50 -16.65
CA GLU A 127 -20.80 -13.41 -17.04
C GLU A 127 -20.52 -12.15 -16.22
N ALA A 128 -20.37 -12.29 -14.90
CA ALA A 128 -19.95 -11.21 -14.02
C ALA A 128 -18.59 -10.61 -14.45
N HIS A 129 -17.63 -11.45 -14.83
CA HIS A 129 -16.33 -11.00 -15.32
C HIS A 129 -16.43 -10.21 -16.62
N ARG A 130 -17.21 -10.69 -17.60
CA ARG A 130 -17.44 -9.94 -18.85
C ARG A 130 -18.04 -8.56 -18.59
N LEU A 131 -19.04 -8.49 -17.70
CA LEU A 131 -19.68 -7.22 -17.33
C LEU A 131 -18.70 -6.28 -16.60
N MET A 132 -17.89 -6.82 -15.69
CA MET A 132 -16.86 -6.06 -14.96
C MET A 132 -15.82 -5.47 -15.91
N VAL A 133 -15.27 -6.26 -16.84
CA VAL A 133 -14.27 -5.81 -17.82
C VAL A 133 -14.86 -4.72 -18.71
N GLN A 134 -16.03 -4.97 -19.31
CA GLN A 134 -16.71 -4.00 -20.17
C GLN A 134 -16.92 -2.65 -19.45
N ARG A 135 -17.28 -2.69 -18.16
CA ARG A 135 -17.49 -1.48 -17.38
C ARG A 135 -16.17 -0.78 -17.02
N ALA A 136 -15.13 -1.56 -16.71
CA ALA A 136 -13.81 -1.06 -16.35
C ALA A 136 -13.13 -0.36 -17.55
N GLU A 137 -13.23 -0.91 -18.76
CA GLU A 137 -12.62 -0.34 -19.97
C GLU A 137 -13.04 1.11 -20.24
N GLY A 138 -14.28 1.49 -19.86
CA GLY A 138 -14.79 2.85 -20.03
C GLY A 138 -14.50 3.79 -18.86
N LEU A 139 -14.03 3.30 -17.70
CA LEU A 139 -13.96 4.07 -16.46
C LEU A 139 -12.60 4.03 -15.75
N LEU A 140 -11.82 2.97 -15.95
CA LEU A 140 -10.49 2.80 -15.39
C LEU A 140 -9.44 3.06 -16.48
N PRO A 141 -8.49 3.97 -16.25
CA PRO A 141 -7.40 4.16 -17.20
C PRO A 141 -6.46 2.95 -17.18
N PHE A 142 -6.08 2.46 -18.35
CA PHE A 142 -5.03 1.45 -18.51
C PHE A 142 -3.64 1.96 -18.11
N THR A 143 -3.43 3.27 -18.19
CA THR A 143 -2.20 3.94 -17.75
C THR A 143 -2.58 5.16 -16.92
N VAL A 144 -2.16 5.19 -15.66
CA VAL A 144 -2.36 6.36 -14.81
C VAL A 144 -1.26 7.38 -15.15
N PRO A 145 -1.60 8.62 -15.60
CA PRO A 145 -0.59 9.64 -15.86
C PRO A 145 0.26 9.92 -14.61
N GLY A 146 1.58 9.78 -14.72
CA GLY A 146 2.49 9.86 -13.59
C GLY A 146 2.43 8.67 -12.61
N GLY A 147 1.74 7.60 -12.98
CA GLY A 147 1.83 6.22 -12.45
C GLY A 147 3.05 5.49 -13.01
N TRP A 148 3.26 4.22 -12.63
CA TRP A 148 4.28 3.38 -13.29
C TRP A 148 3.72 2.83 -14.61
N PRO A 149 4.55 2.62 -15.64
CA PRO A 149 4.14 1.96 -16.88
C PRO A 149 3.73 0.51 -16.66
#